data_AF-A0A9P0PNG5-F1
#
_entry.id   AF-A0A9P0PNG5-F1
#
_cell.length_a   1.000
_cell.length_b   1.000
_cell.length_c   1.000
_cell.angle_alpha   90.00
_cell.angle_beta   90.00
_cell.angle_gamma   90.00
#
_symmetry.space_group_name_H-M   'P 1'
#
loop_
_entity.id
_entity.type
_entity.pdbx_description
1 polymer ?
#
loop_
_entity_poly.entity_id
_entity_poly.type
_entity_poly.pdbx_seq_one_letter_code
_entity_poly.pdbx_strand_id
1 'polypeptide(L)'
;MNKKDKRKGSRSDMIEQLQVLFDSTSSLEAVPDFDRSVIEEQAKRRFKQSTRHFSQKKKILFDKRKYFTDNPRMNDENRRNLRDEPSWYGYPKDMEEFAQVRFRLAHPAQSKNVDTIAEDIMDDDIFAKYKIALDDAELTLSDIKEIANECQSACPADIYFKEPSELVEVFRYMELQNLNNLLYCEELSAPLETVKNTMIQAEKMFDKDIASLSEIIGRLESGIMWEEERAKYLEDYAKKLINQELRHLIIDDSILNLYVFVEDCFETRVAPNDANLTMLEMISGISKKYGDELLIMEKVPKEIISALGESCVQENMATMRLAEKAAKQVAELHRLTASLIKTFAPPYKKPPCKEPRNRSAVKRPPALKKVPSRKLTPEEEEYLEHFTDFCKYTDNPKDFGVDTSVMQKLARYQLKEKEDASEERIVFGASSKSGKEGKK
;
A
#
# COMPACT_ATOMS: atom_id res chain seq x y z
N MET A 1 21.21 -0.05 -69.06
CA MET A 1 20.03 -0.79 -68.57
C MET A 1 20.00 -0.76 -67.05
N ASN A 2 18.85 -0.40 -66.48
CA ASN A 2 18.72 0.32 -65.21
C ASN A 2 18.79 -0.57 -63.96
N LYS A 3 19.51 -0.12 -62.92
CA LYS A 3 19.55 -0.72 -61.56
C LYS A 3 18.17 -0.79 -60.87
N LYS A 4 17.17 -0.05 -61.35
CA LYS A 4 15.79 -0.10 -60.88
C LYS A 4 15.06 -1.39 -61.30
N ASP A 5 15.45 -2.02 -62.40
CA ASP A 5 14.75 -3.20 -62.92
C ASP A 5 15.14 -4.49 -62.16
N LYS A 6 16.39 -4.59 -61.69
CA LYS A 6 16.83 -5.72 -60.83
C LYS A 6 16.19 -5.75 -59.43
N ARG A 7 15.78 -4.60 -58.88
CA ARG A 7 15.10 -4.54 -57.57
C ARG A 7 13.62 -4.87 -57.64
N LYS A 8 12.97 -4.70 -58.80
CA LYS A 8 11.57 -5.08 -59.00
C LYS A 8 11.41 -6.60 -59.16
N GLY A 9 12.34 -7.26 -59.86
CA GLY A 9 12.34 -8.74 -59.97
C GLY A 9 12.45 -9.45 -58.62
N SER A 10 13.42 -9.06 -57.78
CA SER A 10 13.60 -9.69 -56.45
C SER A 10 12.45 -9.45 -55.46
N ARG A 11 11.66 -8.38 -55.64
CA ARG A 11 10.49 -8.11 -54.79
C ARG A 11 9.25 -8.85 -55.29
N SER A 12 9.11 -9.05 -56.60
CA SER A 12 8.06 -9.87 -57.19
C SER A 12 8.25 -11.34 -56.85
N ASP A 13 9.48 -11.86 -56.94
CA ASP A 13 9.80 -13.26 -56.58
C ASP A 13 9.54 -13.55 -55.09
N MET A 14 9.81 -12.60 -54.20
CA MET A 14 9.49 -12.75 -52.77
C MET A 14 7.98 -12.73 -52.50
N ILE A 15 7.21 -11.95 -53.26
CA ILE A 15 5.75 -11.89 -53.11
C ILE A 15 5.12 -13.18 -53.61
N GLU A 16 5.59 -13.73 -54.74
CA GLU A 16 5.14 -15.03 -55.24
C GLU A 16 5.50 -16.18 -54.28
N GLN A 17 6.70 -16.17 -53.68
CA GLN A 17 7.08 -17.15 -52.67
C GLN A 17 6.23 -17.06 -51.39
N LEU A 18 5.84 -15.85 -50.98
CA LEU A 18 4.94 -15.65 -49.85
C LEU A 18 3.49 -16.07 -50.17
N GLN A 19 3.04 -15.87 -51.41
CA GLN A 19 1.71 -16.30 -51.87
C GLN A 19 1.60 -17.83 -51.90
N VAL A 20 2.63 -18.52 -52.41
CA VAL A 20 2.68 -19.99 -52.43
C VAL A 20 2.69 -20.58 -51.01
N LEU A 21 3.34 -19.92 -50.04
CA LEU A 21 3.29 -20.33 -48.63
C LEU A 21 1.91 -20.11 -48.00
N PHE A 22 1.24 -19.00 -48.33
CA PHE A 22 -0.11 -18.67 -47.84
C PHE A 22 -1.18 -19.65 -48.35
N ASP A 23 -1.09 -20.02 -49.63
CA ASP A 23 -2.00 -20.98 -50.26
C ASP A 23 -1.75 -22.41 -49.73
N SER A 24 -0.51 -22.73 -49.34
CA SER A 24 -0.15 -24.01 -48.71
C SER A 24 -0.68 -24.13 -47.27
N THR A 25 -0.84 -23.02 -46.55
CA THR A 25 -1.42 -23.01 -45.18
C THR A 25 -2.95 -22.99 -45.16
N SER A 26 -3.59 -22.58 -46.26
CA SER A 26 -5.06 -22.50 -46.35
C SER A 26 -5.73 -23.84 -46.69
N SER A 27 -4.96 -24.89 -47.02
CA SER A 27 -5.47 -26.24 -47.32
C SER A 27 -5.54 -27.15 -46.08
N LEU A 28 -5.20 -26.67 -44.87
CA LEU A 28 -5.35 -27.41 -43.61
C LEU A 28 -6.52 -26.84 -42.80
N GLU A 29 -7.75 -27.03 -43.27
CA GLU A 29 -8.96 -26.80 -42.48
C GLU A 29 -9.59 -28.13 -42.06
N ALA A 30 -9.41 -28.49 -40.79
CA ALA A 30 -10.36 -29.20 -39.94
C ALA A 30 -9.80 -29.28 -38.50
N VAL A 31 -9.69 -28.14 -37.82
CA VAL A 31 -9.54 -28.09 -36.36
C VAL A 31 -10.94 -27.86 -35.77
N PRO A 32 -11.39 -28.66 -34.78
CA PRO A 32 -12.72 -28.51 -34.22
C PRO A 32 -12.91 -27.14 -33.57
N ASP A 33 -14.04 -26.53 -33.89
CA ASP A 33 -14.46 -25.18 -33.52
C ASP A 33 -14.55 -25.03 -31.99
N PHE A 34 -13.59 -24.34 -31.38
CA PHE A 34 -13.62 -23.98 -29.96
C PHE A 34 -14.52 -22.75 -29.78
N ASP A 35 -15.67 -22.97 -29.13
CA ASP A 35 -16.74 -22.00 -28.97
C ASP A 35 -16.32 -20.80 -28.10
N ARG A 36 -15.89 -19.70 -28.76
CA ARG A 36 -15.46 -18.44 -28.13
C ARG A 36 -16.49 -17.85 -27.17
N SER A 37 -17.76 -18.22 -27.32
CA SER A 37 -18.85 -17.74 -26.47
C SER A 37 -18.70 -18.17 -25.00
N VAL A 38 -18.15 -19.37 -24.77
CA VAL A 38 -18.00 -19.96 -23.42
C VAL A 38 -16.92 -19.24 -22.62
N ILE A 39 -15.80 -18.88 -23.26
CA ILE A 39 -14.69 -18.16 -22.63
C ILE A 39 -15.11 -16.75 -22.24
N GLU A 40 -15.87 -16.07 -23.11
CA GLU A 40 -16.34 -14.71 -22.86
C GLU A 40 -17.36 -14.65 -21.71
N GLU A 41 -18.21 -15.68 -21.57
CA GLU A 41 -19.16 -15.78 -20.47
C GLU A 41 -18.47 -16.07 -19.12
N GLN A 42 -17.44 -16.91 -19.13
CA GLN A 42 -16.63 -17.21 -17.93
C GLN A 42 -15.86 -15.97 -17.44
N ALA A 43 -15.31 -15.16 -18.36
CA ALA A 43 -14.65 -13.90 -18.04
C ALA A 43 -15.63 -12.87 -17.44
N LYS A 44 -16.84 -12.76 -17.99
CA LYS A 44 -17.91 -11.86 -17.48
C LYS A 44 -18.37 -12.26 -16.07
N ARG A 45 -18.42 -13.56 -15.75
CA ARG A 45 -18.77 -14.06 -14.41
C ARG A 45 -17.68 -13.72 -13.38
N ARG A 46 -16.40 -13.87 -13.72
CA ARG A 46 -15.27 -13.51 -12.85
C ARG A 46 -15.22 -12.01 -12.53
N PHE A 47 -15.49 -11.15 -13.50
CA PHE A 47 -15.50 -9.69 -13.29
C PHE A 47 -16.64 -9.23 -12.37
N LYS A 48 -17.86 -9.77 -12.52
CA LYS A 48 -19.01 -9.43 -11.65
C LYS A 48 -18.79 -9.83 -10.19
N GLN A 49 -18.14 -10.95 -9.90
CA GLN A 49 -17.88 -11.37 -8.52
C GLN A 49 -16.86 -10.46 -7.80
N SER A 50 -15.83 -9.99 -8.50
CA SER A 50 -14.82 -9.06 -7.94
C SER A 50 -15.43 -7.70 -7.55
N THR A 51 -16.30 -7.14 -8.39
CA THR A 51 -16.94 -5.83 -8.11
C THR A 51 -17.89 -5.82 -6.91
N ARG A 52 -18.52 -6.96 -6.57
CA ARG A 52 -19.42 -7.07 -5.40
C ARG A 52 -18.68 -7.02 -4.07
N HIS A 53 -17.48 -7.60 -3.98
CA HIS A 53 -16.66 -7.56 -2.77
C HIS A 53 -16.08 -6.17 -2.47
N PHE A 54 -15.78 -5.38 -3.51
CA PHE A 54 -15.27 -4.01 -3.33
C PHE A 54 -16.36 -3.03 -2.84
N SER A 55 -17.61 -3.20 -3.27
CA SER A 55 -18.72 -2.33 -2.86
C SER A 55 -19.18 -2.55 -1.41
N GLN A 56 -19.07 -3.77 -0.87
CA GLN A 56 -19.45 -4.05 0.52
C GLN A 56 -18.46 -3.46 1.54
N LYS A 57 -17.16 -3.43 1.21
CA LYS A 57 -16.13 -2.83 2.08
C LYS A 57 -16.25 -1.31 2.24
N LYS A 58 -16.75 -0.58 1.22
CA LYS A 58 -16.97 0.88 1.32
C LYS A 58 -18.15 1.27 2.21
N LYS A 59 -19.20 0.45 2.29
CA LYS A 59 -20.37 0.74 3.16
C LYS A 59 -20.04 0.63 4.65
N ILE A 60 -19.12 -0.26 5.02
CA ILE A 60 -18.75 -0.49 6.43
C ILE A 60 -17.84 0.63 6.97
N LEU A 61 -17.16 1.39 6.11
CA LEU A 61 -16.21 2.44 6.52
C LEU A 61 -16.85 3.82 6.73
N PHE A 62 -18.08 4.06 6.26
CA PHE A 62 -18.71 5.40 6.31
C PHE A 62 -19.71 5.60 7.45
N ASP A 63 -20.03 4.57 8.25
CA ASP A 63 -21.05 4.63 9.31
C ASP A 63 -20.53 5.08 10.68
N LYS A 64 -19.24 5.44 10.81
CA LYS A 64 -18.60 5.77 12.10
C LYS A 64 -18.46 7.27 12.42
N ARG A 65 -19.04 8.19 11.63
CA ARG A 65 -19.02 9.66 11.91
C ARG A 65 -20.33 10.21 12.48
N LYS A 66 -21.06 9.42 13.28
CA LYS A 66 -22.42 9.78 13.74
C LYS A 66 -22.58 10.03 15.24
N TYR A 67 -21.49 10.18 15.97
CA TYR A 67 -21.54 10.49 17.40
C TYR A 67 -20.56 11.64 17.65
N PHE A 68 -21.08 12.85 17.92
CA PHE A 68 -20.50 13.96 18.71
C PHE A 68 -20.90 15.41 18.35
N THR A 69 -21.92 15.69 17.51
CA THR A 69 -22.33 17.09 17.24
C THR A 69 -23.83 17.36 17.11
N ASP A 70 -24.70 16.62 17.81
CA ASP A 70 -26.14 16.92 17.83
C ASP A 70 -26.49 17.87 18.99
N ASN A 71 -26.07 19.12 18.85
CA ASN A 71 -26.72 20.23 19.55
C ASN A 71 -27.65 20.90 18.53
N PRO A 72 -28.98 20.94 18.72
CA PRO A 72 -29.87 21.57 17.75
C PRO A 72 -29.47 23.05 17.61
N ARG A 73 -29.07 23.45 16.41
CA ARG A 73 -28.81 24.86 16.08
C ARG A 73 -30.04 25.67 16.44
N MET A 74 -29.86 26.77 17.18
CA MET A 74 -30.96 27.70 17.48
C MET A 74 -31.63 28.14 16.19
N ASN A 75 -32.91 27.82 16.05
CA ASN A 75 -33.80 28.31 15.00
C ASN A 75 -34.78 29.34 15.61
N ASP A 76 -35.48 30.09 14.76
CA ASP A 76 -36.44 31.11 15.20
C ASP A 76 -37.59 30.54 16.06
N GLU A 77 -37.84 29.24 15.96
CA GLU A 77 -38.84 28.52 16.76
C GLU A 77 -38.36 28.14 18.17
N ASN A 78 -37.04 28.08 18.40
CA ASN A 78 -36.44 27.68 19.69
C ASN A 78 -35.71 28.86 20.37
N ARG A 79 -35.97 30.09 19.92
CA ARG A 79 -35.48 31.32 20.54
C ARG A 79 -36.40 31.70 21.71
N ARG A 80 -35.86 31.71 22.92
CA ARG A 80 -36.59 32.15 24.13
C ARG A 80 -37.12 33.56 23.98
N ASN A 81 -38.39 33.76 24.31
CA ASN A 81 -39.05 35.06 24.23
C ASN A 81 -39.23 35.61 25.65
N LEU A 82 -38.22 36.37 26.11
CA LEU A 82 -38.13 36.95 27.45
C LEU A 82 -39.29 37.92 27.81
N ARG A 83 -40.17 38.25 26.86
CA ARG A 83 -41.34 39.11 27.10
C ARG A 83 -42.58 38.34 27.56
N ASP A 84 -42.72 37.08 27.16
CA ASP A 84 -43.92 36.28 27.38
C ASP A 84 -43.67 35.10 28.36
N GLU A 85 -42.41 34.82 28.69
CA GLU A 85 -42.04 33.81 29.66
C GLU A 85 -42.16 34.36 31.09
N PRO A 86 -42.83 33.66 32.01
CA PRO A 86 -42.86 34.05 33.42
C PRO A 86 -41.45 34.06 34.00
N SER A 87 -41.13 35.11 34.77
CA SER A 87 -39.85 35.24 35.47
C SER A 87 -39.55 33.97 36.26
N TRP A 88 -38.32 33.45 36.13
CA TRP A 88 -37.87 32.27 36.87
C TRP A 88 -37.93 32.48 38.39
N TYR A 89 -37.88 33.74 38.83
CA TYR A 89 -38.26 34.16 40.17
C TYR A 89 -39.77 34.39 40.19
N GLY A 90 -40.52 33.35 40.56
CA GLY A 90 -41.97 33.43 40.70
C GLY A 90 -42.36 34.28 41.91
N TYR A 91 -42.90 35.47 41.68
CA TYR A 91 -43.57 36.24 42.72
C TYR A 91 -45.00 35.71 42.92
N PRO A 92 -45.52 35.73 44.16
CA PRO A 92 -46.96 35.58 44.40
C PRO A 92 -47.77 36.57 43.52
N LYS A 93 -48.91 36.12 42.97
CA LYS A 93 -49.73 36.89 41.99
C LYS A 93 -50.12 38.29 42.47
N ASP A 94 -50.27 38.44 43.77
CA ASP A 94 -50.60 39.67 44.51
C ASP A 94 -49.43 40.67 44.58
N MET A 95 -48.19 40.21 44.40
CA MET A 95 -46.97 41.04 44.35
C MET A 95 -46.46 41.26 42.92
N GLU A 96 -47.03 40.56 41.93
CA GLU A 96 -46.69 40.69 40.51
C GLU A 96 -47.05 42.07 39.94
N GLU A 97 -48.02 42.77 40.56
CA GLU A 97 -48.36 44.17 40.25
C GLU A 97 -47.28 45.17 40.71
N PHE A 98 -46.52 44.83 41.75
CA PHE A 98 -45.43 45.65 42.29
C PHE A 98 -44.07 45.30 41.69
N ALA A 99 -43.99 44.26 40.85
CA ALA A 99 -42.77 43.90 40.15
C ALA A 99 -42.31 45.06 39.25
N GLN A 100 -41.03 45.42 39.34
CA GLN A 100 -40.41 46.51 38.56
C GLN A 100 -40.75 46.44 37.06
N VAL A 101 -40.92 45.23 36.51
CA VAL A 101 -41.25 45.01 35.10
C VAL A 101 -42.64 45.53 34.74
N ARG A 102 -43.67 45.29 35.58
CA ARG A 102 -45.02 45.80 35.34
C ARG A 102 -45.16 47.29 35.66
N PHE A 103 -44.47 47.80 36.68
CA PHE A 103 -44.43 49.23 36.97
C PHE A 103 -43.84 50.04 35.80
N ARG A 104 -42.78 49.53 35.15
CA ARG A 104 -42.17 50.12 33.93
C ARG A 104 -43.13 50.09 32.73
N LEU A 105 -43.95 49.05 32.60
CA LEU A 105 -44.99 48.95 31.56
C LEU A 105 -46.15 49.94 31.78
N ALA A 106 -46.53 50.21 33.03
CA ALA A 106 -47.60 51.15 33.37
C ALA A 106 -47.16 52.63 33.24
N HIS A 107 -45.86 52.92 33.29
CA HIS A 107 -45.30 54.28 33.24
C HIS A 107 -44.19 54.41 32.16
N PRO A 108 -44.54 54.29 30.86
CA PRO A 108 -43.57 54.26 29.76
C PRO A 108 -42.77 55.57 29.60
N ALA A 109 -43.25 56.69 30.15
CA ALA A 109 -42.57 57.99 30.09
C ALA A 109 -41.25 58.05 30.90
N GLN A 110 -41.00 57.08 31.80
CA GLN A 110 -39.78 57.02 32.61
C GLN A 110 -38.84 55.87 32.22
N SER A 111 -39.22 55.03 31.26
CA SER A 111 -38.48 53.83 30.86
C SER A 111 -37.55 54.14 29.67
N LYS A 112 -36.26 54.36 29.92
CA LYS A 112 -35.24 54.28 28.86
C LYS A 112 -35.12 52.84 28.34
N ASN A 113 -34.82 52.69 27.06
CA ASN A 113 -34.69 51.40 26.37
C ASN A 113 -33.67 50.48 27.06
N VAL A 114 -33.97 49.18 27.10
CA VAL A 114 -33.13 48.14 27.74
C VAL A 114 -31.74 48.06 27.10
N ASP A 115 -31.62 48.41 25.82
CA ASP A 115 -30.34 48.40 25.09
C ASP A 115 -29.36 49.48 25.58
N THR A 116 -29.84 50.57 26.18
CA THR A 116 -28.97 51.61 26.79
C THR A 116 -28.45 51.22 28.17
N ILE A 117 -29.05 50.23 28.84
CA ILE A 117 -28.66 49.85 30.21
C ILE A 117 -27.42 48.95 30.21
N ALA A 118 -27.19 48.17 29.14
CA ALA A 118 -25.98 47.36 29.02
C ALA A 118 -24.72 48.22 28.84
N GLU A 119 -24.84 49.41 28.27
CA GLU A 119 -23.76 50.40 28.23
C GLU A 119 -23.61 51.13 29.59
N ASP A 120 -24.71 51.44 30.28
CA ASP A 120 -24.68 52.11 31.59
C ASP A 120 -24.19 51.20 32.76
N ILE A 121 -24.22 49.86 32.64
CA ILE A 121 -23.69 48.95 33.68
C ILE A 121 -22.15 48.91 33.70
N MET A 122 -21.49 49.36 32.63
CA MET A 122 -20.03 49.47 32.58
C MET A 122 -19.49 50.80 33.16
N ASP A 123 -20.37 51.74 33.51
CA ASP A 123 -19.97 52.96 34.20
C ASP A 123 -20.08 52.75 35.73
N ASP A 124 -18.92 52.57 36.36
CA ASP A 124 -18.68 52.34 37.80
C ASP A 124 -19.23 53.42 38.75
N ASP A 125 -20.08 54.34 38.29
CA ASP A 125 -20.54 55.45 39.12
C ASP A 125 -21.97 55.87 38.75
N ILE A 126 -22.93 54.97 39.01
CA ILE A 126 -24.38 55.28 39.06
C ILE A 126 -24.67 56.51 39.95
N PHE A 127 -23.77 56.81 40.90
CA PHE A 127 -23.82 57.98 41.77
C PHE A 127 -23.00 59.19 41.28
N ALA A 128 -22.25 59.11 40.17
CA ALA A 128 -21.51 60.25 39.62
C ALA A 128 -22.44 61.42 39.27
N LYS A 129 -23.66 61.14 38.85
CA LYS A 129 -24.68 62.17 38.58
C LYS A 129 -25.07 62.97 39.84
N TYR A 130 -24.93 62.36 41.02
CA TYR A 130 -25.22 62.98 42.32
C TYR A 130 -23.96 63.45 43.05
N LYS A 131 -22.76 63.08 42.57
CA LYS A 131 -21.45 63.67 42.94
C LYS A 131 -21.17 64.96 42.16
N ILE A 132 -22.20 65.79 41.92
CA ILE A 132 -21.92 67.20 41.66
C ILE A 132 -21.34 67.71 42.97
N ALA A 133 -20.02 67.84 43.01
CA ALA A 133 -19.29 68.40 44.13
C ALA A 133 -19.96 69.72 44.51
N LEU A 134 -20.38 69.82 45.77
CA LEU A 134 -20.98 71.01 46.39
C LEU A 134 -20.06 72.25 46.35
N ASP A 135 -18.85 72.12 45.81
CA ASP A 135 -17.80 73.13 45.86
C ASP A 135 -17.52 73.85 44.53
N ASP A 136 -18.05 73.43 43.36
CA ASP A 136 -17.64 73.99 42.05
C ASP A 136 -18.78 74.59 41.17
N ALA A 137 -20.00 74.72 41.69
CA ALA A 137 -21.04 75.49 41.02
C ALA A 137 -21.34 76.77 41.83
N GLU A 138 -20.75 77.91 41.43
CA GLU A 138 -21.19 79.22 41.89
C GLU A 138 -22.64 79.42 41.43
N LEU A 139 -23.58 79.13 42.32
CA LEU A 139 -25.00 79.19 42.05
C LEU A 139 -25.39 80.67 41.89
N THR A 140 -25.69 81.08 40.65
CA THR A 140 -25.99 82.48 40.33
C THR A 140 -27.36 82.88 40.88
N LEU A 141 -27.54 84.16 41.24
CA LEU A 141 -28.79 84.70 41.79
C LEU A 141 -30.01 84.53 40.85
N SER A 142 -29.76 84.31 39.55
CA SER A 142 -30.78 83.98 38.54
C SER A 142 -31.26 82.52 38.67
N ASP A 143 -30.35 81.59 38.98
CA ASP A 143 -30.67 80.17 39.14
C ASP A 143 -31.51 79.95 40.42
N ILE A 144 -31.23 80.71 41.48
CA ILE A 144 -32.08 80.72 42.70
C ILE A 144 -33.49 81.19 42.37
N LYS A 145 -33.63 82.20 41.50
CA LYS A 145 -34.93 82.75 41.11
C LYS A 145 -35.69 81.79 40.21
N GLU A 146 -35.02 81.09 39.31
CA GLU A 146 -35.65 80.02 38.51
C GLU A 146 -36.10 78.86 39.38
N ILE A 147 -35.26 78.36 40.29
CA ILE A 147 -35.63 77.30 41.23
C ILE A 147 -36.79 77.74 42.14
N ALA A 148 -36.80 79.00 42.59
CA ALA A 148 -37.91 79.53 43.40
C ALA A 148 -39.22 79.59 42.61
N ASN A 149 -39.16 79.94 41.32
CA ASN A 149 -40.32 79.99 40.44
C ASN A 149 -40.83 78.57 40.10
N GLU A 150 -39.91 77.62 39.87
CA GLU A 150 -40.23 76.20 39.68
C GLU A 150 -40.89 75.61 40.93
N CYS A 151 -40.34 75.87 42.12
CA CYS A 151 -40.93 75.46 43.40
C CYS A 151 -42.32 76.07 43.67
N GLN A 152 -42.60 77.28 43.17
CA GLN A 152 -43.92 77.91 43.27
C GLN A 152 -44.93 77.37 42.26
N SER A 153 -44.46 76.86 41.11
CA SER A 153 -45.30 76.23 40.08
C SER A 153 -45.47 74.71 40.27
N ALA A 154 -44.70 74.10 41.16
CA ALA A 154 -44.77 72.68 41.45
C ALA A 154 -46.12 72.33 42.09
N CYS A 155 -46.79 71.31 41.54
CA CYS A 155 -47.99 70.72 42.13
C CYS A 155 -47.71 70.34 43.59
N PRO A 156 -48.69 70.38 44.52
CA PRO A 156 -48.50 69.89 45.88
C PRO A 156 -47.90 68.48 45.79
N ALA A 157 -46.79 68.25 46.46
CA ALA A 157 -46.15 66.95 46.44
C ALA A 157 -47.17 65.90 46.91
N ASP A 158 -47.49 64.93 46.06
CA ASP A 158 -48.26 63.75 46.46
C ASP A 158 -47.35 62.93 47.37
N ILE A 159 -47.40 63.26 48.66
CA ILE A 159 -46.69 62.53 49.70
C ILE A 159 -47.36 61.15 49.77
N TYR A 160 -46.62 60.13 49.35
CA TYR A 160 -47.10 58.73 49.34
C TYR A 160 -47.55 58.25 50.73
N PHE A 161 -47.01 58.84 51.79
CA PHE A 161 -47.30 58.49 53.18
C PHE A 161 -48.11 59.59 53.85
N LYS A 162 -49.27 59.24 54.36
CA LYS A 162 -50.15 60.18 55.08
C LYS A 162 -49.91 60.13 56.58
N GLU A 163 -49.39 59.00 57.07
CA GLU A 163 -49.06 58.80 58.48
C GLU A 163 -47.60 58.32 58.61
N PRO A 164 -46.83 58.83 59.60
CA PRO A 164 -45.45 58.38 59.82
C PRO A 164 -45.30 56.87 60.09
N SER A 165 -46.38 56.22 60.54
CA SER A 165 -46.46 54.77 60.77
C SER A 165 -46.31 53.95 59.49
N GLU A 166 -46.83 54.43 58.36
CA GLU A 166 -46.77 53.73 57.06
C GLU A 166 -45.32 53.62 56.58
N LEU A 167 -44.52 54.65 56.81
CA LEU A 167 -43.10 54.67 56.46
C LEU A 167 -42.29 53.68 57.32
N VAL A 168 -42.62 53.58 58.61
CA VAL A 168 -41.98 52.62 59.52
C VAL A 168 -42.28 51.18 59.10
N GLU A 169 -43.50 50.89 58.66
CA GLU A 169 -43.87 49.55 58.18
C GLU A 169 -43.14 49.18 56.89
N VAL A 170 -42.96 50.14 55.97
CA VAL A 170 -42.14 49.94 54.75
C VAL A 170 -40.68 49.68 55.12
N PHE A 171 -40.10 50.45 56.05
CA PHE A 171 -38.72 50.22 56.50
C PHE A 171 -38.56 48.86 57.17
N ARG A 172 -39.52 48.44 57.99
CA ARG A 172 -39.52 47.12 58.62
C ARG A 172 -39.65 46.00 57.60
N TYR A 173 -40.48 46.17 56.58
CA TYR A 173 -40.58 45.24 55.47
C TYR A 173 -39.26 45.16 54.69
N MET A 174 -38.64 46.31 54.39
CA MET A 174 -37.31 46.35 53.74
C MET A 174 -36.23 45.69 54.60
N GLU A 175 -36.23 45.91 55.90
CA GLU A 175 -35.31 45.26 56.83
C GLU A 175 -35.50 43.74 56.82
N LEU A 176 -36.75 43.28 56.83
CA LEU A 176 -37.08 41.85 56.76
C LEU A 176 -36.66 41.24 55.41
N GLN A 177 -36.88 41.94 54.30
CA GLN A 177 -36.43 41.50 52.97
C GLN A 177 -34.91 41.44 52.88
N ASN A 178 -34.22 42.46 53.40
CA ASN A 178 -32.76 42.51 53.42
C ASN A 178 -32.17 41.38 54.26
N LEU A 179 -32.79 41.09 55.42
CA LEU A 179 -32.39 39.98 56.27
C LEU A 179 -32.60 38.63 55.58
N ASN A 180 -33.75 38.45 54.91
CA ASN A 180 -34.04 37.21 54.17
C ASN A 180 -33.05 37.01 53.00
N ASN A 181 -32.71 38.10 52.29
CA ASN A 181 -31.71 38.07 51.23
C ASN A 181 -30.32 37.71 51.77
N LEU A 182 -29.95 38.23 52.95
CA LEU A 182 -28.68 37.90 53.59
C LEU A 182 -28.62 36.41 53.96
N LEU A 183 -29.71 35.87 54.50
CA LEU A 183 -29.82 34.45 54.84
C LEU A 183 -29.65 33.57 53.59
N TYR A 184 -30.30 33.92 52.48
CA TYR A 184 -30.13 33.19 51.22
C TYR A 184 -28.69 33.25 50.67
N CYS A 185 -28.02 34.39 50.80
CA CYS A 185 -26.60 34.50 50.41
C CYS A 185 -25.71 33.58 51.25
N GLU A 186 -25.98 33.49 52.56
CA GLU A 186 -25.24 32.61 53.46
C GLU A 186 -25.51 31.13 53.16
N GLU A 187 -26.78 30.76 53.00
CA GLU A 187 -27.19 29.40 52.61
C GLU A 187 -26.61 28.97 51.26
N LEU A 188 -26.52 29.89 50.28
CA LEU A 188 -25.98 29.60 48.96
C LEU A 188 -24.44 29.53 48.92
N SER A 189 -23.76 30.13 49.90
CA SER A 189 -22.28 30.17 49.92
C SER A 189 -21.66 28.77 49.94
N ALA A 190 -22.19 27.87 50.77
CA ALA A 190 -21.66 26.51 50.93
C ALA A 190 -21.88 25.61 49.68
N PRO A 191 -23.07 25.59 49.04
CA PRO A 191 -23.26 24.94 47.75
C PRO A 191 -22.33 25.51 46.66
N LEU A 192 -22.12 26.82 46.62
CA LEU A 192 -21.28 27.46 45.60
C LEU A 192 -19.80 27.08 45.78
N GLU A 193 -19.31 27.06 47.02
CA GLU A 193 -17.97 26.55 47.32
C GLU A 193 -17.82 25.08 46.94
N THR A 194 -18.85 24.26 47.20
CA THR A 194 -18.86 22.85 46.80
C THR A 194 -18.77 22.70 45.28
N VAL A 195 -19.56 23.46 44.52
CA VAL A 195 -19.52 23.46 43.04
C VAL A 195 -18.16 23.92 42.51
N LYS A 196 -17.57 24.95 43.12
CA LYS A 196 -16.24 25.42 42.75
C LYS A 196 -15.18 24.33 42.99
N ASN A 197 -15.24 23.65 44.13
CA ASN A 197 -14.31 22.58 44.48
C ASN A 197 -14.47 21.36 43.56
N THR A 198 -15.70 20.98 43.21
CA THR A 198 -15.93 19.88 42.25
C THR A 198 -15.46 20.25 40.85
N MET A 199 -15.61 21.51 40.42
CA MET A 199 -15.08 21.99 39.14
C MET A 199 -13.55 21.88 39.09
N ILE A 200 -12.85 22.32 40.14
CA ILE A 200 -11.38 22.21 40.23
C ILE A 200 -10.94 20.75 40.25
N GLN A 201 -11.68 19.87 40.92
CA GLN A 201 -11.39 18.43 40.93
C GLN A 201 -11.59 17.80 39.55
N ALA A 202 -12.68 18.16 38.86
CA ALA A 202 -12.96 17.69 37.51
C ALA A 202 -11.88 18.13 36.52
N GLU A 203 -11.44 19.39 36.57
CA GLU A 203 -10.33 19.91 35.76
C GLU A 203 -9.05 19.09 35.99
N LYS A 204 -8.68 18.85 37.24
CA LYS A 204 -7.51 18.01 37.58
C LYS A 204 -7.65 16.56 37.10
N MET A 205 -8.86 16.01 37.05
CA MET A 205 -9.09 14.67 36.50
C MET A 205 -8.89 14.67 34.99
N PHE A 206 -9.45 15.66 34.29
CA PHE A 206 -9.26 15.79 32.85
C PHE A 206 -7.80 16.01 32.47
N ASP A 207 -7.05 16.82 33.21
CA ASP A 207 -5.63 17.03 32.96
C ASP A 207 -4.83 15.72 33.08
N LYS A 208 -5.16 14.89 34.08
CA LYS A 208 -4.54 13.57 34.25
C LYS A 208 -4.90 12.63 33.10
N ASP A 209 -6.16 12.62 32.69
CA ASP A 209 -6.63 11.80 31.58
C ASP A 209 -5.95 12.21 30.27
N ILE A 210 -5.83 13.52 30.01
CA ILE A 210 -5.12 14.06 28.84
C ILE A 210 -3.64 13.66 28.85
N ALA A 211 -2.97 13.76 30.01
CA ALA A 211 -1.59 13.31 30.16
C ALA A 211 -1.45 11.81 29.89
N SER A 212 -2.36 10.99 30.42
CA SER A 212 -2.36 9.53 30.19
C SER A 212 -2.58 9.18 28.72
N LEU A 213 -3.50 9.88 28.04
CA LEU A 213 -3.77 9.68 26.62
C LEU A 213 -2.56 10.07 25.78
N SER A 214 -1.89 11.16 26.12
CA SER A 214 -0.67 11.62 25.44
C SER A 214 0.46 10.58 25.57
N GLU A 215 0.62 9.98 26.75
CA GLU A 215 1.59 8.89 26.95
C GLU A 215 1.24 7.65 26.11
N ILE A 216 -0.04 7.26 26.09
CA ILE A 216 -0.51 6.12 25.29
C ILE A 216 -0.26 6.38 23.80
N ILE A 217 -0.53 7.60 23.31
CA ILE A 217 -0.27 7.99 21.93
C ILE A 217 1.22 7.87 21.63
N GLY A 218 2.11 8.44 22.45
CA GLY A 218 3.56 8.35 22.22
C GLY A 218 4.08 6.90 22.22
N ARG A 219 3.51 6.04 23.08
CA ARG A 219 3.82 4.60 23.08
C ARG A 219 3.36 3.91 21.80
N LEU A 220 2.15 4.22 21.33
CA LEU A 220 1.61 3.66 20.09
C LEU A 220 2.40 4.12 18.87
N GLU A 221 2.76 5.40 18.78
CA GLU A 221 3.61 5.95 17.72
C GLU A 221 4.97 5.27 17.67
N SER A 222 5.61 5.09 18.83
CA SER A 222 6.87 4.36 18.95
C SER A 222 6.72 2.89 18.51
N GLY A 223 5.61 2.26 18.87
CA GLY A 223 5.29 0.89 18.46
C GLY A 223 5.06 0.76 16.95
N ILE A 224 4.37 1.72 16.34
CA ILE A 224 4.16 1.78 14.89
C ILE A 224 5.50 1.92 14.16
N MET A 225 6.34 2.87 14.59
CA MET A 225 7.66 3.08 14.00
C MET A 225 8.52 1.81 14.06
N TRP A 226 8.53 1.12 15.19
CA TRP A 226 9.26 -0.14 15.35
C TRP A 226 8.73 -1.24 14.41
N GLU A 227 7.41 -1.37 14.29
CA GLU A 227 6.80 -2.38 13.43
C GLU A 227 7.05 -2.08 11.95
N GLU A 228 7.02 -0.81 11.55
CA GLU A 228 7.33 -0.39 10.18
C GLU A 228 8.80 -0.66 9.81
N GLU A 229 9.74 -0.34 10.70
CA GLU A 229 11.15 -0.67 10.52
C GLU A 229 11.37 -2.18 10.42
N ARG A 230 10.69 -2.95 11.28
CA ARG A 230 10.75 -4.41 11.26
C ARG A 230 10.16 -5.00 9.99
N ALA A 231 9.03 -4.48 9.52
CA ALA A 231 8.40 -4.89 8.27
C ALA A 231 9.34 -4.63 7.08
N LYS A 232 9.96 -3.45 7.03
CA LYS A 232 10.95 -3.11 6.00
C LYS A 232 12.17 -4.04 6.04
N TYR A 233 12.69 -4.31 7.24
CA TYR A 233 13.80 -5.26 7.41
C TYR A 233 13.45 -6.65 6.90
N LEU A 234 12.25 -7.16 7.22
CA LEU A 234 11.78 -8.47 6.77
C LEU A 234 11.56 -8.51 5.25
N GLU A 235 11.04 -7.42 4.67
CA GLU A 235 10.89 -7.29 3.23
C GLU A 235 12.25 -7.34 2.52
N ASP A 236 13.22 -6.58 3.02
CA ASP A 236 14.59 -6.57 2.47
C ASP A 236 15.26 -7.93 2.64
N TYR A 237 15.03 -8.62 3.76
CA TYR A 237 15.51 -9.97 3.98
C TYR A 237 14.88 -10.98 3.02
N ALA A 238 13.56 -10.92 2.82
CA ALA A 238 12.85 -11.77 1.86
C ALA A 238 13.34 -11.52 0.42
N LYS A 239 13.55 -10.26 0.04
CA LYS A 239 14.14 -9.92 -1.27
C LYS A 239 15.54 -10.47 -1.44
N LYS A 240 16.39 -10.40 -0.40
CA LYS A 240 17.73 -11.00 -0.44
C LYS A 240 17.65 -12.51 -0.63
N LEU A 241 16.80 -13.18 0.15
CA LEU A 241 16.62 -14.63 0.08
C LEU A 241 16.13 -15.08 -1.31
N ILE A 242 15.13 -14.39 -1.86
CA ILE A 242 14.59 -14.70 -3.19
C ILE A 242 15.64 -14.47 -4.28
N ASN A 243 16.40 -13.37 -4.21
CA ASN A 243 17.36 -13.00 -5.24
C ASN A 243 18.68 -13.80 -5.19
N GLN A 244 19.06 -14.32 -4.04
CA GLN A 244 20.31 -15.05 -3.83
C GLN A 244 20.06 -16.55 -3.78
N GLU A 245 19.53 -17.03 -2.66
CA GLU A 245 19.46 -18.46 -2.35
C GLU A 245 18.36 -19.18 -3.12
N LEU A 246 17.18 -18.57 -3.27
CA LEU A 246 16.06 -19.25 -3.92
C LEU A 246 16.01 -19.02 -5.43
N ARG A 247 16.77 -18.04 -5.95
CA ARG A 247 16.73 -17.69 -7.36
C ARG A 247 17.10 -18.87 -8.25
N HIS A 248 18.16 -19.60 -7.88
CA HIS A 248 18.58 -20.77 -8.64
C HIS A 248 17.66 -21.98 -8.43
N LEU A 249 16.89 -22.05 -7.33
CA LEU A 249 15.91 -23.12 -7.14
C LEU A 249 14.60 -22.86 -7.89
N ILE A 250 14.28 -21.61 -8.22
CA ILE A 250 12.98 -21.25 -8.82
C ILE A 250 13.14 -20.87 -10.30
N ILE A 251 14.24 -20.21 -10.66
CA ILE A 251 14.43 -19.57 -11.98
C ILE A 251 15.50 -20.28 -12.81
N ASP A 252 16.14 -21.33 -12.30
CA ASP A 252 17.09 -22.07 -13.12
C ASP A 252 16.38 -22.73 -14.31
N ASP A 253 17.00 -22.63 -15.49
CA ASP A 253 16.44 -23.10 -16.76
C ASP A 253 16.11 -24.60 -16.67
N SER A 254 16.89 -25.36 -15.88
CA SER A 254 16.66 -26.78 -15.65
C SER A 254 15.30 -27.08 -15.00
N ILE A 255 14.89 -26.27 -14.02
CA ILE A 255 13.66 -26.45 -13.24
C ILE A 255 12.46 -25.94 -14.04
N LEU A 256 12.62 -24.83 -14.77
CA LEU A 256 11.57 -24.33 -15.65
C LEU A 256 11.30 -25.31 -16.80
N ASN A 257 12.35 -25.87 -17.40
CA ASN A 257 12.21 -26.91 -18.41
C ASN A 257 11.52 -28.15 -17.84
N LEU A 258 11.90 -28.58 -16.63
CA LEU A 258 11.23 -29.69 -15.96
C LEU A 258 9.73 -29.42 -15.76
N TYR A 259 9.35 -28.21 -15.35
CA TYR A 259 7.95 -27.83 -15.20
C TYR A 259 7.17 -27.98 -16.50
N VAL A 260 7.71 -27.44 -17.60
CA VAL A 260 7.08 -27.53 -18.94
C VAL A 260 6.92 -28.99 -19.37
N PHE A 261 7.93 -29.83 -19.14
CA PHE A 261 7.83 -31.26 -19.49
C PHE A 261 6.80 -32.01 -18.65
N VAL A 262 6.73 -31.71 -17.35
CA VAL A 262 5.76 -32.31 -16.45
C VAL A 262 4.34 -31.88 -16.82
N GLU A 263 4.13 -30.60 -17.13
CA GLU A 263 2.86 -30.05 -17.57
C GLU A 263 2.41 -30.69 -18.89
N ASP A 264 3.26 -30.71 -19.92
CA ASP A 264 2.96 -31.32 -21.22
C ASP A 264 2.63 -32.82 -21.10
N CYS A 265 3.39 -33.55 -20.27
CA CYS A 265 3.13 -34.96 -20.00
C CYS A 265 1.79 -35.18 -19.28
N PHE A 266 1.47 -34.33 -18.29
CA PHE A 266 0.23 -34.40 -17.53
C PHE A 266 -0.98 -34.10 -18.42
N GLU A 267 -0.93 -33.04 -19.23
CA GLU A 267 -2.03 -32.67 -20.14
C GLU A 267 -2.27 -33.70 -21.23
N THR A 268 -1.19 -34.27 -21.78
CA THR A 268 -1.29 -35.26 -22.86
C THR A 268 -1.83 -36.60 -22.37
N ARG A 269 -1.46 -37.04 -21.15
CA ARG A 269 -1.72 -38.42 -20.69
C ARG A 269 -2.71 -38.55 -19.54
N VAL A 270 -2.89 -37.52 -18.73
CA VAL A 270 -3.71 -37.58 -17.51
C VAL A 270 -5.01 -36.80 -17.66
N ALA A 271 -4.92 -35.47 -17.79
CA ALA A 271 -6.04 -34.54 -17.86
C ALA A 271 -5.55 -33.12 -18.18
N PRO A 272 -6.37 -32.25 -18.80
CA PRO A 272 -6.04 -30.83 -18.95
C PRO A 272 -5.83 -30.16 -17.59
N ASN A 273 -4.84 -29.25 -17.47
CA ASN A 273 -4.47 -28.59 -16.23
C ASN A 273 -5.44 -27.43 -15.86
N ASP A 274 -6.72 -27.73 -15.68
CA ASP A 274 -7.76 -26.72 -15.39
C ASP A 274 -7.71 -26.17 -13.95
N ALA A 275 -6.91 -26.79 -13.06
CA ALA A 275 -6.90 -26.53 -11.63
C ALA A 275 -5.64 -25.83 -11.10
N ASN A 276 -4.71 -25.41 -11.96
CA ASN A 276 -3.38 -24.87 -11.57
C ASN A 276 -2.67 -25.79 -10.55
N LEU A 277 -2.53 -27.06 -10.91
CA LEU A 277 -1.90 -28.05 -10.03
C LEU A 277 -0.41 -27.71 -9.82
N THR A 278 0.07 -28.00 -8.62
CA THR A 278 1.49 -27.87 -8.29
C THR A 278 2.28 -28.95 -9.05
N MET A 279 3.54 -28.68 -9.41
CA MET A 279 4.41 -29.65 -10.09
C MET A 279 4.40 -31.04 -9.40
N LEU A 280 4.46 -31.06 -8.08
CA LEU A 280 4.44 -32.31 -7.30
C LEU A 280 3.11 -33.08 -7.46
N GLU A 281 1.99 -32.38 -7.52
CA GLU A 281 0.66 -32.97 -7.71
C GLU A 281 0.54 -33.54 -9.13
N MET A 282 1.05 -32.82 -10.14
CA MET A 282 1.12 -33.31 -11.52
C MET A 282 1.98 -34.57 -11.63
N ILE A 283 3.18 -34.59 -11.03
CA ILE A 283 4.06 -35.77 -11.01
C ILE A 283 3.38 -36.95 -10.31
N SER A 284 2.69 -36.72 -9.19
CA SER A 284 1.96 -37.76 -8.48
C SER A 284 0.82 -38.35 -9.34
N GLY A 285 0.10 -37.48 -10.06
CA GLY A 285 -0.93 -37.90 -11.02
C GLY A 285 -0.37 -38.74 -12.16
N ILE A 286 0.74 -38.32 -12.76
CA ILE A 286 1.45 -39.08 -13.81
C ILE A 286 1.88 -40.44 -13.26
N SER A 287 2.50 -40.48 -12.07
CA SER A 287 2.97 -41.72 -11.44
C SER A 287 1.83 -42.71 -11.21
N LYS A 288 0.67 -42.21 -10.75
CA LYS A 288 -0.52 -43.04 -10.57
C LYS A 288 -1.03 -43.61 -11.90
N LYS A 289 -1.16 -42.78 -12.92
CA LYS A 289 -1.60 -43.22 -14.26
C LYS A 289 -0.66 -44.25 -14.85
N TYR A 290 0.64 -43.97 -14.79
CA TYR A 290 1.68 -44.89 -15.23
C TYR A 290 1.57 -46.25 -14.52
N GLY A 291 1.32 -46.27 -13.20
CA GLY A 291 1.06 -47.50 -12.46
C GLY A 291 -0.19 -48.26 -12.93
N ASP A 292 -1.28 -47.55 -13.17
CA ASP A 292 -2.53 -48.13 -13.69
C ASP A 292 -2.31 -48.75 -15.09
N GLU A 293 -1.58 -48.07 -15.96
CA GLU A 293 -1.25 -48.53 -17.32
C GLU A 293 -0.31 -49.74 -17.32
N LEU A 294 0.70 -49.76 -16.44
CA LEU A 294 1.57 -50.94 -16.25
C LEU A 294 0.76 -52.18 -15.86
N LEU A 295 -0.20 -52.03 -14.94
CA LEU A 295 -1.08 -53.13 -14.51
C LEU A 295 -1.99 -53.63 -15.63
N ILE A 296 -2.40 -52.73 -16.55
CA ILE A 296 -3.14 -53.13 -17.75
C ILE A 296 -2.22 -53.88 -18.71
N MET A 297 -1.00 -53.41 -18.93
CA MET A 297 -0.03 -54.03 -19.83
C MET A 297 0.39 -55.43 -19.38
N GLU A 298 0.47 -55.69 -18.07
CA GLU A 298 0.75 -57.03 -17.53
C GLU A 298 -0.30 -58.08 -17.96
N LYS A 299 -1.53 -57.65 -18.29
CA LYS A 299 -2.61 -58.54 -18.76
C LYS A 299 -2.52 -58.85 -20.25
N VAL A 300 -1.64 -58.19 -20.99
CA VAL A 300 -1.52 -58.31 -22.46
C VAL A 300 -0.43 -59.33 -22.82
N PRO A 301 -0.67 -60.24 -23.78
CA PRO A 301 0.34 -61.17 -24.27
C PRO A 301 1.58 -60.48 -24.87
N LYS A 302 2.76 -61.08 -24.67
CA LYS A 302 4.06 -60.51 -25.04
C LYS A 302 4.22 -60.29 -26.56
N GLU A 303 3.57 -61.11 -27.36
CA GLU A 303 3.62 -61.05 -28.82
C GLU A 303 2.99 -59.75 -29.34
N ILE A 304 1.88 -59.32 -28.73
CA ILE A 304 1.19 -58.08 -29.08
C ILE A 304 2.03 -56.87 -28.63
N ILE A 305 2.66 -56.96 -27.46
CA ILE A 305 3.53 -55.91 -26.92
C ILE A 305 4.75 -55.70 -27.82
N SER A 306 5.35 -56.77 -28.34
CA SER A 306 6.52 -56.67 -29.25
C SER A 306 6.16 -55.96 -30.56
N ALA A 307 5.04 -56.34 -31.19
CA ALA A 307 4.58 -55.70 -32.43
C ALA A 307 4.19 -54.23 -32.21
N LEU A 308 3.54 -53.92 -31.08
CA LEU A 308 3.18 -52.55 -30.72
C LEU A 308 4.43 -51.71 -30.41
N GLY A 309 5.45 -52.30 -29.79
CA GLY A 309 6.73 -51.66 -29.51
C GLY A 309 7.44 -51.21 -30.79
N GLU A 310 7.50 -52.08 -31.81
CA GLU A 310 8.09 -51.73 -33.11
C GLU A 310 7.34 -50.58 -33.79
N SER A 311 5.99 -50.63 -33.80
CA SER A 311 5.16 -49.56 -34.36
C SER A 311 5.35 -48.23 -33.62
N CYS A 312 5.41 -48.26 -32.29
CA CYS A 312 5.59 -47.07 -31.45
C CYS A 312 6.96 -46.41 -31.69
N VAL A 313 8.02 -47.21 -31.82
CA VAL A 313 9.36 -46.70 -32.16
C VAL A 313 9.36 -46.03 -33.55
N GLN A 314 8.67 -46.63 -34.53
CA GLN A 314 8.57 -46.07 -35.87
C GLN A 314 7.81 -44.74 -35.89
N GLU A 315 6.70 -44.65 -35.14
CA GLU A 315 5.91 -43.42 -34.98
C GLU A 315 6.74 -42.32 -34.28
N ASN A 316 7.39 -42.64 -33.16
CA ASN A 316 8.25 -41.70 -32.44
C ASN A 316 9.41 -41.20 -33.32
N MET A 317 9.96 -42.05 -34.17
CA MET A 317 11.00 -41.64 -35.11
C MET A 317 10.44 -40.71 -36.21
N ALA A 318 9.18 -40.90 -36.62
CA ALA A 318 8.51 -40.01 -37.57
C ALA A 318 8.22 -38.64 -36.94
N THR A 319 7.70 -38.60 -35.71
CA THR A 319 7.44 -37.35 -34.98
C THR A 319 8.73 -36.59 -34.69
N MET A 320 9.82 -37.27 -34.31
CA MET A 320 11.14 -36.66 -34.11
C MET A 320 11.67 -35.99 -35.38
N ARG A 321 11.52 -36.64 -36.54
CA ARG A 321 11.91 -36.04 -37.84
C ARG A 321 11.05 -34.82 -38.19
N LEU A 322 9.77 -34.83 -37.84
CA LEU A 322 8.88 -33.69 -38.06
C LEU A 322 9.26 -32.51 -37.16
N ALA A 323 9.54 -32.77 -35.88
CA ALA A 323 10.03 -31.77 -34.94
C ALA A 323 11.36 -31.16 -35.39
N GLU A 324 12.31 -31.96 -35.89
CA GLU A 324 13.57 -31.46 -36.43
C GLU A 324 13.36 -30.55 -37.65
N LYS A 325 12.44 -30.91 -38.56
CA LYS A 325 12.08 -30.06 -39.71
C LYS A 325 11.46 -28.74 -39.24
N ALA A 326 10.55 -28.78 -38.27
CA ALA A 326 9.93 -27.58 -37.71
C ALA A 326 10.97 -26.67 -37.03
N ALA A 327 11.89 -27.24 -36.25
CA ALA A 327 12.98 -26.50 -35.61
C ALA A 327 13.88 -25.79 -36.64
N LYS A 328 14.21 -26.46 -37.76
CA LYS A 328 14.96 -25.85 -38.87
C LYS A 328 14.19 -24.69 -39.51
N GLN A 329 12.89 -24.85 -39.75
CA GLN A 329 12.05 -23.79 -40.31
C GLN A 329 11.97 -22.57 -39.38
N VAL A 330 11.80 -22.78 -38.07
CA VAL A 330 11.78 -21.70 -37.08
C VAL A 330 13.13 -20.98 -37.02
N ALA A 331 14.25 -21.70 -37.05
CA ALA A 331 15.58 -21.11 -37.09
C ALA A 331 15.80 -20.25 -38.36
N GLU A 332 15.31 -20.71 -39.52
CA GLU A 332 15.33 -19.94 -40.75
C GLU A 332 14.47 -18.67 -40.66
N LEU A 333 13.26 -18.76 -40.10
CA LEU A 333 12.38 -17.61 -39.86
C LEU A 333 13.03 -16.59 -38.91
N HIS A 334 13.67 -17.03 -37.83
CA HIS A 334 14.43 -16.16 -36.94
C HIS A 334 15.58 -15.45 -37.67
N ARG A 335 16.30 -16.16 -38.54
CA ARG A 335 17.37 -15.57 -39.35
C ARG A 335 16.83 -14.52 -40.34
N LEU A 336 15.71 -14.80 -40.99
CA LEU A 336 15.07 -13.88 -41.93
C LEU A 336 14.51 -12.64 -41.23
N THR A 337 13.82 -12.81 -40.11
CA THR A 337 13.30 -11.70 -39.30
C THR A 337 14.42 -10.82 -38.75
N ALA A 338 15.52 -11.40 -38.24
CA ALA A 338 16.69 -10.65 -37.82
C ALA A 338 17.33 -9.86 -38.98
N SER A 339 17.40 -10.46 -40.16
CA SER A 339 17.86 -9.77 -41.38
C SER A 339 16.92 -8.61 -41.75
N LEU A 340 15.61 -8.83 -41.71
CA LEU A 340 14.59 -7.83 -42.01
C LEU A 340 14.68 -6.64 -41.04
N ILE A 341 14.74 -6.91 -39.73
CA ILE A 341 14.92 -5.90 -38.69
C ILE A 341 16.20 -5.10 -38.95
N LYS A 342 17.31 -5.77 -39.30
CA LYS A 342 18.57 -5.11 -39.64
C LYS A 342 18.47 -4.23 -40.89
N THR A 343 17.65 -4.60 -41.89
CA THR A 343 17.44 -3.77 -43.09
C THR A 343 16.56 -2.55 -42.86
N PHE A 344 15.59 -2.64 -41.95
CA PHE A 344 14.70 -1.52 -41.59
C PHE A 344 15.27 -0.65 -40.46
N ALA A 345 16.30 -1.12 -39.75
CA ALA A 345 17.00 -0.32 -38.76
C ALA A 345 17.61 0.93 -39.44
N PRO A 346 17.49 2.11 -38.82
CA PRO A 346 18.08 3.33 -39.37
C PRO A 346 19.61 3.15 -39.53
N PRO A 347 20.22 3.71 -40.59
CA PRO A 347 21.64 3.56 -40.83
C PRO A 347 22.43 4.03 -39.62
N TYR A 348 23.23 3.13 -39.06
CA TYR A 348 24.04 3.39 -37.87
C TYR A 348 24.93 4.62 -38.09
N LYS A 349 24.62 5.71 -37.38
CA LYS A 349 25.47 6.89 -37.34
C LYS A 349 26.59 6.60 -36.35
N LYS A 350 27.79 6.30 -36.87
CA LYS A 350 29.00 6.26 -36.04
C LYS A 350 29.11 7.61 -35.33
N PRO A 351 29.26 7.66 -33.99
CA PRO A 351 29.67 8.90 -33.34
C PRO A 351 30.99 9.36 -33.98
N PRO A 352 31.30 10.68 -34.01
CA PRO A 352 32.54 11.19 -34.57
C PRO A 352 33.73 10.59 -33.82
N CYS A 353 34.23 9.49 -34.34
CA CYS A 353 35.40 8.79 -33.87
C CYS A 353 36.53 9.12 -34.84
N LYS A 354 37.74 9.27 -34.29
CA LYS A 354 38.96 9.59 -35.04
C LYS A 354 39.09 8.68 -36.25
N GLU A 355 39.56 9.25 -37.36
CA GLU A 355 39.78 8.50 -38.60
C GLU A 355 40.55 7.20 -38.33
N PRO A 356 40.11 6.06 -38.90
CA PRO A 356 40.80 4.80 -38.72
C PRO A 356 42.21 4.94 -39.29
N ARG A 357 43.20 5.05 -38.39
CA ARG A 357 44.60 4.96 -38.76
C ARG A 357 44.84 3.65 -39.49
N ASN A 358 45.57 3.69 -40.60
CA ASN A 358 46.02 2.50 -41.32
C ASN A 358 46.69 1.55 -40.31
N ARG A 359 45.99 0.48 -39.95
CA ARG A 359 46.62 -0.62 -39.25
C ARG A 359 47.57 -1.25 -40.25
N SER A 360 48.82 -1.47 -39.83
CA SER A 360 49.80 -2.22 -40.60
C SER A 360 49.14 -3.49 -41.15
N ALA A 361 49.53 -3.90 -42.37
CA ALA A 361 49.00 -5.08 -43.05
C ALA A 361 48.81 -6.23 -42.05
N VAL A 362 47.60 -6.80 -42.01
CA VAL A 362 47.30 -7.96 -41.16
C VAL A 362 48.35 -9.02 -41.47
N LYS A 363 49.25 -9.29 -40.53
CA LYS A 363 50.17 -10.42 -40.64
C LYS A 363 49.29 -11.64 -40.82
N ARG A 364 49.36 -12.28 -42.00
CA ARG A 364 48.66 -13.55 -42.22
C ARG A 364 49.12 -14.48 -41.09
N PRO A 365 48.19 -15.13 -40.35
CA PRO A 365 48.59 -16.09 -39.34
C PRO A 365 49.54 -17.09 -40.01
N PRO A 366 50.68 -17.42 -39.37
CA PRO A 366 51.63 -18.36 -39.95
C PRO A 366 50.87 -19.64 -40.30
N ALA A 367 51.02 -20.11 -41.55
CA ALA A 367 50.37 -21.33 -41.99
C ALA A 367 50.70 -22.44 -40.98
N LEU A 368 49.67 -23.04 -40.38
CA LEU A 368 49.82 -24.16 -39.47
C LEU A 368 50.61 -25.24 -40.23
N LYS A 369 51.83 -25.52 -39.78
CA LYS A 369 52.65 -26.60 -40.34
C LYS A 369 51.86 -27.89 -40.13
N LYS A 370 51.44 -28.55 -41.21
CA LYS A 370 50.82 -29.87 -41.11
C LYS A 370 51.82 -30.79 -40.43
N VAL A 371 51.46 -31.29 -39.25
CA VAL A 371 52.27 -32.27 -38.52
C VAL A 371 52.35 -33.51 -39.42
N PRO A 372 53.55 -34.00 -39.78
CA PRO A 372 53.66 -35.21 -40.59
C PRO A 372 53.07 -36.39 -39.81
N SER A 373 52.17 -37.15 -40.45
CA SER A 373 51.63 -38.37 -39.85
C SER A 373 52.77 -39.36 -39.62
N ARG A 374 53.04 -39.69 -38.35
CA ARG A 374 54.00 -40.73 -37.96
C ARG A 374 53.50 -42.07 -38.52
N LYS A 375 54.37 -42.80 -39.24
CA LYS A 375 54.09 -44.19 -39.59
C LYS A 375 54.29 -45.05 -38.34
N LEU A 376 53.35 -45.97 -38.11
CA LEU A 376 53.38 -46.85 -36.95
C LEU A 376 54.63 -47.74 -37.01
N THR A 377 55.25 -47.94 -35.85
CA THR A 377 56.46 -48.75 -35.72
C THR A 377 56.04 -50.24 -35.76
N PRO A 378 56.81 -51.18 -36.33
CA PRO A 378 56.37 -52.58 -36.46
C PRO A 378 55.99 -53.24 -35.11
N GLU A 379 56.62 -52.81 -34.02
CA GLU A 379 56.26 -53.23 -32.66
C GLU A 379 54.85 -52.74 -32.26
N GLU A 380 54.49 -51.50 -32.61
CA GLU A 380 53.18 -50.89 -32.33
C GLU A 380 52.06 -51.53 -33.17
N GLU A 381 52.35 -52.02 -34.38
CA GLU A 381 51.40 -52.82 -35.18
C GLU A 381 51.14 -54.18 -34.55
N GLU A 382 52.18 -54.86 -34.06
CA GLU A 382 52.05 -56.15 -33.39
C GLU A 382 51.26 -56.04 -32.06
N TYR A 383 51.43 -54.95 -31.31
CA TYR A 383 50.64 -54.65 -30.12
C TYR A 383 49.16 -54.38 -30.43
N LEU A 384 48.86 -53.74 -31.57
CA LEU A 384 47.49 -53.46 -32.01
C LEU A 384 46.78 -54.73 -32.50
N GLU A 385 47.52 -55.64 -33.13
CA GLU A 385 46.98 -56.93 -33.58
C GLU A 385 46.69 -57.88 -32.41
N HIS A 386 47.45 -57.80 -31.32
CA HIS A 386 47.39 -58.80 -30.24
C HIS A 386 46.69 -58.36 -28.96
N PHE A 387 46.10 -57.14 -28.89
CA PHE A 387 45.33 -56.61 -27.74
C PHE A 387 45.79 -57.15 -26.39
N THR A 388 47.05 -56.94 -26.05
CA THR A 388 47.52 -57.20 -24.69
C THR A 388 47.31 -55.93 -23.89
N ASP A 389 46.65 -56.02 -22.73
CA ASP A 389 46.36 -54.91 -21.82
C ASP A 389 47.62 -54.27 -21.19
N PHE A 390 48.77 -54.36 -21.86
CA PHE A 390 50.07 -53.94 -21.39
C PHE A 390 50.48 -52.60 -22.02
N CYS A 391 50.04 -51.48 -21.42
CA CYS A 391 50.62 -50.16 -21.69
C CYS A 391 51.85 -49.93 -20.82
N LYS A 392 53.05 -50.01 -21.41
CA LYS A 392 54.32 -49.69 -20.72
C LYS A 392 54.49 -48.20 -20.41
N TYR A 393 53.79 -47.34 -21.13
CA TYR A 393 53.83 -45.89 -20.95
C TYR A 393 52.50 -45.41 -20.39
N THR A 394 52.56 -44.63 -19.32
CA THR A 394 51.41 -43.86 -18.83
C THR A 394 51.07 -42.83 -19.90
N ASP A 395 49.82 -42.81 -20.37
CA ASP A 395 49.31 -41.86 -21.36
C ASP A 395 49.46 -40.43 -20.82
N ASN A 396 50.65 -39.85 -20.98
CA ASN A 396 50.91 -38.45 -20.72
C ASN A 396 50.54 -37.68 -21.99
N PRO A 397 49.48 -36.85 -21.97
CA PRO A 397 49.01 -36.15 -23.16
C PRO A 397 50.06 -35.21 -23.80
N LYS A 398 51.14 -34.89 -23.07
CA LYS A 398 52.29 -34.12 -23.56
C LYS A 398 53.10 -34.87 -24.63
N ASP A 399 53.21 -36.19 -24.53
CA ASP A 399 54.01 -37.00 -25.46
C ASP A 399 53.34 -37.12 -26.84
N PHE A 400 52.02 -36.93 -26.89
CA PHE A 400 51.22 -36.86 -28.12
C PHE A 400 51.06 -35.43 -28.67
N GLY A 401 51.81 -34.46 -28.14
CA GLY A 401 51.76 -33.06 -28.60
C GLY A 401 50.43 -32.35 -28.30
N VAL A 402 49.65 -32.86 -27.34
CA VAL A 402 48.39 -32.24 -26.92
C VAL A 402 48.68 -31.15 -25.90
N ASP A 403 48.34 -29.90 -26.23
CA ASP A 403 48.55 -28.75 -25.35
C ASP A 403 47.57 -28.77 -24.17
N THR A 404 48.06 -29.25 -23.02
CA THR A 404 47.29 -29.37 -21.77
C THR A 404 47.16 -28.05 -21.01
N SER A 405 47.72 -26.95 -21.52
CA SER A 405 47.67 -25.64 -20.85
C SER A 405 46.24 -25.13 -20.64
N VAL A 406 45.31 -25.48 -21.54
CA VAL A 406 43.89 -25.12 -21.44
C VAL A 406 43.21 -25.89 -20.31
N MET A 407 43.44 -27.20 -20.21
CA MET A 407 42.91 -28.04 -19.12
C MET A 407 43.47 -27.64 -17.76
N GLN A 408 44.76 -27.27 -17.68
CA GLN A 408 45.36 -26.75 -16.45
C GLN A 408 44.80 -25.39 -16.04
N LYS A 409 44.45 -24.51 -17.00
CA LYS A 409 43.75 -23.25 -16.70
C LYS A 409 42.37 -23.51 -16.13
N LEU A 410 41.58 -24.40 -16.74
CA LEU A 410 40.26 -24.81 -16.24
C LEU A 410 40.34 -25.42 -14.83
N ALA A 411 41.32 -26.28 -14.56
CA ALA A 411 41.53 -26.84 -13.23
C ALA A 411 41.90 -25.78 -12.18
N ARG A 412 42.68 -24.76 -12.55
CA ARG A 412 42.97 -23.62 -11.66
C ARG A 412 41.75 -22.77 -11.37
N TYR A 413 40.83 -22.58 -12.32
CA TYR A 413 39.57 -21.88 -12.06
C TYR A 413 38.70 -22.65 -11.07
N GLN A 414 38.58 -23.98 -11.22
CA GLN A 414 37.79 -24.81 -10.31
C GLN A 414 38.39 -24.93 -8.90
N LEU A 415 39.72 -24.88 -8.77
CA LEU A 415 40.37 -24.82 -7.45
C LEU A 415 40.14 -23.47 -6.76
N LYS A 416 40.14 -22.37 -7.54
CA LYS A 416 39.85 -21.04 -7.00
C LYS A 416 38.41 -20.92 -6.50
N GLU A 417 37.43 -21.48 -7.23
CA GLU A 417 36.04 -21.56 -6.76
C GLU A 417 35.89 -22.40 -5.47
N LYS A 418 36.73 -23.42 -5.26
CA LYS A 418 36.73 -24.23 -4.04
C LYS A 418 37.42 -23.55 -2.86
N GLU A 419 38.49 -22.80 -3.09
CA GLU A 419 39.15 -21.99 -2.05
C GLU A 419 38.21 -20.87 -1.57
N ASP A 420 37.57 -20.16 -2.50
CA ASP A 420 36.58 -19.11 -2.19
C ASP A 420 35.37 -19.69 -1.41
N ALA A 421 34.92 -20.91 -1.73
CA ALA A 421 33.86 -21.61 -0.98
C ALA A 421 34.28 -22.12 0.41
N SER A 422 35.58 -22.27 0.66
CA SER A 422 36.11 -22.74 1.96
C SER A 422 36.41 -21.60 2.93
N GLU A 423 36.76 -20.40 2.42
CA GLU A 423 36.93 -19.20 3.24
C GLU A 423 35.60 -18.68 3.81
N GLU A 424 34.49 -18.81 3.08
CA GLU A 424 33.15 -18.48 3.60
C GLU A 424 32.66 -19.45 4.70
N ARG A 425 33.22 -20.65 4.80
CA ARG A 425 32.85 -21.65 5.81
C ARG A 425 33.46 -21.42 7.19
N ILE A 426 34.46 -20.53 7.31
CA ILE A 426 35.17 -20.27 8.58
C ILE A 426 34.50 -19.18 9.44
N VAL A 427 33.51 -18.45 8.93
CA VAL A 427 32.85 -17.35 9.68
C VAL A 427 31.66 -17.81 10.55
N PHE A 428 31.20 -19.06 10.43
CA PHE A 428 30.15 -19.63 11.27
C PHE A 428 30.63 -20.85 12.07
N GLY A 429 31.61 -20.63 12.96
CA GLY A 429 32.11 -21.62 13.92
C GLY A 429 31.80 -21.20 15.37
N ALA A 430 30.99 -22.00 16.06
CA ALA A 430 30.41 -21.74 17.37
C ALA A 430 31.42 -21.51 18.51
N SER A 431 31.17 -20.47 19.32
CA SER A 431 31.77 -20.26 20.65
C SER A 431 31.13 -21.21 21.67
N SER A 432 31.78 -22.33 21.96
CA SER A 432 31.43 -23.21 23.09
C SER A 432 31.90 -22.60 24.41
N LYS A 433 30.95 -22.35 25.32
CA LYS A 433 31.20 -21.93 26.70
C LYS A 433 31.82 -23.09 27.50
N SER A 434 33.05 -22.90 27.96
CA SER A 434 33.67 -23.72 29.01
C SER A 434 33.09 -23.32 30.39
N GLY A 435 32.47 -24.28 31.07
CA GLY A 435 31.99 -24.15 32.44
C GLY A 435 33.14 -24.05 33.44
N LYS A 436 33.02 -23.12 34.39
CA LYS A 436 33.87 -23.00 35.58
C LYS A 436 33.37 -24.00 36.63
N GLU A 437 34.20 -24.97 36.99
CA GLU A 437 34.13 -25.63 38.31
C GLU A 437 34.92 -24.81 39.32
N GLY A 438 34.34 -24.60 40.50
CA GLY A 438 35.01 -23.95 41.63
C GLY A 438 34.04 -23.42 42.68
N LYS A 439 33.63 -24.28 43.63
CA LYS A 439 33.39 -24.04 45.07
C LYS A 439 32.32 -24.99 45.64
N LYS A 440 32.74 -26.09 46.26
CA LYS A 440 32.77 -26.28 47.72
C LYS A 440 33.41 -27.62 48.06
#